data_AF-A0A0C3CID5-F1
#
_entry.id   AF-A0A0C3CID5-F1
#
_cell.length_a   1.000
_cell.length_b   1.000
_cell.length_c   1.000
_cell.angle_alpha   90.00
_cell.angle_beta   90.00
_cell.angle_gamma   90.00
#
_symmetry.space_group_name_H-M   'P 1'
#
loop_
_entity.id
_entity.type
_entity.pdbx_description
1 polymer ?
#
loop_
_entity_poly.entity_id
_entity_poly.type
_entity_poly.pdbx_seq_one_letter_code
_entity_poly.pdbx_strand_id
1 'polypeptide(L)'
;MGATTVVCGVKAEIAEPELDRENEGFLVPNLDLPAMCSPKFKPGPPSEEAQVLSDRLNQVLISSNLLPLSSLCIHPGKSAWVLYVDATCINYDGNAFDATLLAMVAALRNTTLPQATYNPETNRITCSRNAPRMPLQLSESSPISMSFGIFDSKYILADPTSFEEPLLDTSLSIVLAGADGRVINISQFGSAFVSSEDSDDGVQRDALKECLERANSRRNELVAQLFT
;
A
#
# COMPACT_ATOMS: atom_id res chain seq x y z
N MET A 1 -0.46 -4.37 -13.16
CA MET A 1 -0.39 -5.85 -13.13
C MET A 1 -1.37 -6.36 -14.15
N GLY A 2 -0.95 -7.20 -15.11
CA GLY A 2 -1.84 -7.57 -16.22
C GLY A 2 -2.36 -6.35 -16.99
N ALA A 3 -3.67 -6.27 -17.19
CA ALA A 3 -4.32 -5.09 -17.76
C ALA A 3 -4.62 -3.98 -16.73
N THR A 4 -4.58 -4.28 -15.42
CA THR A 4 -4.80 -3.29 -14.36
C THR A 4 -3.67 -2.26 -14.34
N THR A 5 -4.05 -1.00 -14.57
CA THR A 5 -3.13 0.14 -14.70
C THR A 5 -3.49 1.18 -13.64
N VAL A 6 -2.51 1.54 -12.81
CA VAL A 6 -2.64 2.54 -11.74
C VAL A 6 -1.50 3.54 -11.90
N VAL A 7 -1.83 4.82 -11.74
CA VAL A 7 -0.85 5.91 -11.69
C VAL A 7 -0.83 6.46 -10.28
N CYS A 8 0.35 6.57 -9.70
CA CYS A 8 0.54 7.15 -8.37
C CYS A 8 1.36 8.43 -8.46
N GLY A 9 0.93 9.46 -7.74
CA GLY A 9 1.65 10.70 -7.52
C GLY A 9 1.90 10.93 -6.03
N VAL A 10 3.01 11.59 -5.71
CA VAL A 10 3.29 12.03 -4.33
C VAL A 10 3.38 13.54 -4.32
N LYS A 11 2.58 14.17 -3.46
CA LYS A 11 2.57 15.61 -3.22
C LYS A 11 2.99 15.88 -1.80
N ALA A 12 3.94 16.80 -1.62
CA ALA A 12 4.45 17.19 -0.31
C ALA A 12 3.98 18.60 0.06
N GLU A 13 3.50 18.75 1.29
CA GLU A 13 3.13 20.01 1.91
C GLU A 13 3.80 20.12 3.29
N ILE A 14 3.91 21.33 3.82
CA ILE A 14 4.42 21.57 5.16
C ILE A 14 3.28 22.03 6.04
N ALA A 15 3.03 21.31 7.13
CA ALA A 15 1.99 21.62 8.09
C ALA A 15 2.54 21.53 9.52
N GLU A 16 1.76 22.00 10.48
CA GLU A 16 2.06 21.82 11.90
C GLU A 16 1.73 20.38 12.30
N PRO A 17 2.64 19.68 13.01
CA PRO A 17 2.40 18.32 13.49
C PRO A 17 1.31 18.29 14.56
N GLU A 18 0.74 17.11 14.80
CA GLU A 18 -0.20 16.89 15.90
C GLU A 18 0.48 17.14 17.26
N LEU A 19 -0.28 17.67 18.21
CA LEU A 19 0.21 17.95 19.57
C LEU A 19 0.67 16.68 20.29
N ASP A 20 0.01 15.54 20.02
CA ASP A 20 0.35 14.25 20.61
C ASP A 20 1.59 13.63 19.98
N ARG A 21 1.93 14.01 18.73
CA ARG A 21 3.05 13.45 17.95
C ARG A 21 3.86 14.54 17.27
N GLU A 22 4.41 15.41 18.11
CA GLU A 22 5.16 16.60 17.67
C GLU A 22 6.41 16.31 16.82
N ASN A 23 6.92 15.07 16.85
CA ASN A 23 8.11 14.62 16.13
C ASN A 23 7.80 13.79 14.87
N GLU A 24 6.54 13.63 14.50
CA GLU A 24 6.13 12.82 13.34
C GLU A 24 5.51 13.71 12.26
N GLY A 25 5.84 13.41 11.00
CA GLY A 25 5.09 13.92 9.84
C GLY A 25 3.87 13.07 9.53
N PHE A 26 3.19 13.42 8.43
CA PHE A 26 1.96 12.77 8.02
C PHE A 26 2.14 12.06 6.69
N LEU A 27 1.52 10.88 6.59
CA LEU A 27 1.38 10.14 5.35
C LEU A 27 -0.11 9.90 5.12
N VAL A 28 -0.63 10.39 4.00
CA VAL A 28 -2.05 10.27 3.65
C VAL A 28 -2.16 9.61 2.28
N PRO A 29 -2.31 8.28 2.23
CA PRO A 29 -2.55 7.56 0.98
C PRO A 29 -4.03 7.62 0.61
N ASN A 30 -4.32 7.93 -0.65
CA ASN A 30 -5.67 7.94 -1.20
C ASN A 30 -5.70 7.14 -2.51
N LEU A 31 -6.75 6.35 -2.71
CA LEU A 31 -7.02 5.65 -3.97
C LEU A 31 -8.32 6.15 -4.59
N ASP A 32 -8.21 6.67 -5.80
CA ASP A 32 -9.34 7.08 -6.61
C ASP A 32 -9.65 6.02 -7.68
N LEU A 33 -10.92 5.63 -7.73
CA LEU A 33 -11.49 4.74 -8.74
C LEU A 33 -12.45 5.54 -9.64
N PRO A 34 -11.94 6.26 -10.65
CA PRO A 34 -12.76 7.06 -11.55
C PRO A 34 -13.62 6.18 -12.47
N ALA A 35 -14.76 6.71 -12.95
CA ALA A 35 -15.66 5.99 -13.87
C ALA A 35 -15.02 5.53 -15.19
N MET A 36 -13.83 6.05 -15.52
CA MET A 36 -13.05 5.62 -16.68
C MET A 36 -12.41 4.23 -16.50
N CYS A 37 -12.17 3.78 -15.26
CA CYS A 37 -11.45 2.52 -15.03
C CYS A 37 -12.33 1.28 -15.17
N SER A 38 -13.63 1.41 -14.88
CA SER A 38 -14.62 0.36 -15.10
C SER A 38 -16.03 0.96 -15.08
N PRO A 39 -16.97 0.44 -15.90
CA PRO A 39 -18.37 0.89 -15.89
C PRO A 39 -19.08 0.61 -14.55
N LYS A 40 -18.47 -0.17 -13.65
CA LYS A 40 -18.95 -0.40 -12.28
C LYS A 40 -18.90 0.87 -11.43
N PHE A 41 -17.94 1.76 -11.70
CA PHE A 41 -17.73 2.98 -10.91
C PHE A 41 -18.52 4.15 -11.49
N LYS A 42 -19.21 4.88 -10.62
CA LYS A 42 -19.99 6.06 -10.98
C LYS A 42 -19.19 7.34 -10.67
N PRO A 43 -19.30 8.39 -11.51
CA PRO A 43 -18.78 9.70 -11.16
C PRO A 43 -19.47 10.23 -9.90
N GLY A 44 -18.70 10.70 -8.93
CA GLY A 44 -19.24 11.18 -7.67
C GLY A 44 -18.24 11.04 -6.52
N PRO A 45 -18.73 11.07 -5.26
CA PRO A 45 -17.88 10.77 -4.11
C PRO A 45 -17.27 9.36 -4.24
N PRO A 46 -16.14 9.10 -3.56
CA PRO A 46 -15.46 7.82 -3.64
C PRO A 46 -16.41 6.69 -3.23
N SER A 47 -16.46 5.65 -4.06
CA SER A 47 -17.22 4.42 -3.78
C SER A 47 -16.76 3.76 -2.48
N GLU A 48 -17.62 2.95 -1.86
CA GLU A 48 -17.28 2.19 -0.64
C GLU A 48 -16.00 1.35 -0.84
N GLU A 49 -15.87 0.70 -2.00
CA GLU A 49 -14.67 -0.07 -2.34
C GLU A 49 -13.40 0.80 -2.35
N ALA A 50 -13.44 1.98 -2.96
CA ALA A 50 -12.32 2.92 -2.95
C ALA A 50 -11.94 3.36 -1.52
N GLN A 51 -12.94 3.58 -0.66
CA GLN A 51 -12.73 3.97 0.74
C GLN A 51 -12.09 2.82 1.54
N VAL A 52 -12.61 1.60 1.42
CA VAL A 52 -12.06 0.40 2.10
C VAL A 52 -10.63 0.13 1.63
N LEU A 53 -10.37 0.22 0.33
CA LEU A 53 -9.03 0.03 -0.22
C LEU A 53 -8.07 1.12 0.26
N SER A 54 -8.50 2.38 0.30
CA SER A 54 -7.67 3.50 0.80
C SER A 54 -7.29 3.32 2.27
N ASP A 55 -8.25 2.98 3.13
CA ASP A 55 -7.96 2.69 4.55
C ASP A 55 -7.03 1.49 4.69
N ARG A 56 -7.27 0.42 3.93
CA ARG A 56 -6.41 -0.77 3.97
C ARG A 56 -4.98 -0.49 3.51
N LEU A 57 -4.81 0.34 2.48
CA LEU A 57 -3.48 0.81 2.03
C LEU A 57 -2.80 1.64 3.13
N ASN A 58 -3.56 2.52 3.80
CA ASN A 58 -3.05 3.29 4.94
C ASN A 58 -2.55 2.39 6.07
N GLN A 59 -3.34 1.40 6.48
CA GLN A 59 -2.96 0.45 7.52
C GLN A 59 -1.69 -0.33 7.14
N VAL A 60 -1.60 -0.77 5.88
CA VAL A 60 -0.42 -1.50 5.39
C VAL A 60 0.83 -0.61 5.38
N LEU A 61 0.73 0.62 4.90
CA LEU A 61 1.89 1.53 4.85
C LEU A 61 2.38 1.88 6.26
N ILE A 62 1.47 2.17 7.20
CA ILE A 62 1.82 2.46 8.60
C ILE A 62 2.43 1.22 9.28
N SER A 63 1.78 0.05 9.17
CA SER A 63 2.25 -1.19 9.80
C SER A 63 3.57 -1.71 9.21
N SER A 64 3.83 -1.44 7.92
CA SER A 64 5.09 -1.80 7.27
C SER A 64 6.28 -0.94 7.73
N ASN A 65 6.03 0.22 8.33
CA ASN A 65 7.03 1.22 8.67
C ASN A 65 8.00 1.51 7.51
N LEU A 66 7.47 1.55 6.28
CA LEU A 66 8.24 1.80 5.07
C LEU A 66 8.89 3.19 5.10
N LEU A 67 8.14 4.18 5.58
CA LEU A 67 8.61 5.55 5.75
C LEU A 67 8.54 5.90 7.24
N PRO A 68 9.68 6.04 7.93
CA PRO A 68 9.68 6.52 9.30
C PRO A 68 9.16 7.96 9.31
N LEU A 69 8.00 8.17 9.94
CA LEU A 69 7.35 9.48 10.01
C LEU A 69 8.22 10.52 10.73
N SER A 70 9.15 10.08 11.58
CA SER A 70 10.13 10.95 12.23
C SER A 70 11.11 11.61 11.25
N SER A 71 11.40 10.97 10.11
CA SER A 71 12.26 11.55 9.06
C SER A 71 11.62 12.73 8.34
N LEU A 72 10.29 12.87 8.46
CA LEU A 72 9.51 13.96 7.88
C LEU A 72 9.42 15.18 8.80
N CYS A 73 9.88 15.09 10.05
CA CYS A 73 9.87 16.20 10.97
C CYS A 73 10.97 17.22 10.60
N ILE A 74 10.58 18.48 10.40
CA ILE A 74 11.52 19.59 10.15
C ILE A 74 11.92 20.22 11.50
N HIS A 75 10.91 20.54 12.31
CA HIS A 75 11.09 21.06 13.66
C HIS A 75 9.99 20.52 14.57
N PRO A 76 10.35 19.89 15.71
CA PRO A 76 9.39 19.37 16.67
C PRO A 76 8.34 20.40 17.07
N GLY A 77 7.06 20.01 16.97
CA GLY A 77 5.92 20.81 17.43
C GLY A 77 5.66 22.10 16.64
N LYS A 78 6.38 22.32 15.53
CA LYS A 78 6.25 23.52 14.70
C LYS A 78 6.00 23.19 13.24
N SER A 79 6.78 22.28 12.68
CA SER A 79 6.65 21.95 11.27
C SER A 79 7.11 20.55 10.93
N ALA A 80 6.25 19.87 10.17
CA ALA A 80 6.53 18.57 9.61
C ALA A 80 6.03 18.50 8.17
N TRP A 81 6.62 17.57 7.40
CA TRP A 81 6.14 17.26 6.07
C TRP A 81 4.88 16.41 6.13
N VAL A 82 3.92 16.78 5.28
CA VAL A 82 2.72 16.00 4.95
C VAL A 82 2.92 15.46 3.55
N LEU A 83 2.92 14.14 3.40
CA LEU A 83 2.96 13.47 2.11
C LEU A 83 1.58 12.93 1.76
N TYR A 84 0.98 13.51 0.73
CA TYR A 84 -0.21 12.97 0.08
C TYR A 84 0.24 12.01 -1.01
N VAL A 85 -0.19 10.76 -0.92
CA VAL A 85 0.10 9.72 -1.91
C VAL A 85 -1.19 9.40 -2.63
N ASP A 86 -1.40 10.03 -3.77
CA ASP A 86 -2.63 9.89 -4.55
C ASP A 86 -2.41 8.86 -5.66
N ALA A 87 -3.16 7.76 -5.60
CA ALA A 87 -3.21 6.77 -6.65
C ALA A 87 -4.54 6.86 -7.40
N THR A 88 -4.48 6.86 -8.74
CA THR A 88 -5.66 6.84 -9.60
C THR A 88 -5.61 5.61 -10.47
N CYS A 89 -6.65 4.77 -10.38
CA CYS A 89 -6.79 3.62 -11.27
C CYS A 89 -7.27 4.08 -12.65
N ILE A 90 -6.52 3.76 -13.70
CA ILE A 90 -6.86 4.09 -15.10
C ILE A 90 -7.65 2.94 -15.73
N ASN A 91 -7.24 1.70 -15.47
CA ASN A 91 -7.91 0.51 -15.96
C ASN A 91 -8.02 -0.49 -14.82
N TYR A 92 -9.25 -0.93 -14.51
CA TYR A 92 -9.53 -1.88 -13.45
C TYR A 92 -9.83 -3.24 -14.07
N ASP A 93 -8.88 -4.18 -13.97
CA ASP A 93 -9.05 -5.57 -14.42
C ASP A 93 -8.77 -6.58 -13.29
N GLY A 94 -9.17 -6.21 -12.06
CA GLY A 94 -8.98 -7.01 -10.86
C GLY A 94 -7.68 -6.68 -10.13
N ASN A 95 -7.62 -7.14 -8.88
CA ASN A 95 -6.49 -6.99 -7.97
C ASN A 95 -5.92 -5.56 -7.88
N ALA A 96 -6.80 -4.56 -7.84
CA ALA A 96 -6.38 -3.16 -7.80
C ALA A 96 -5.58 -2.81 -6.54
N PHE A 97 -5.78 -3.53 -5.44
CA PHE A 97 -5.04 -3.37 -4.21
C PHE A 97 -3.54 -3.59 -4.41
N ASP A 98 -3.15 -4.73 -5.00
CA ASP A 98 -1.73 -5.08 -5.17
C ASP A 98 -1.05 -4.15 -6.18
N ALA A 99 -1.73 -3.84 -7.28
CA ALA A 99 -1.23 -2.89 -8.26
C ALA A 99 -1.02 -1.49 -7.65
N THR A 100 -1.94 -1.05 -6.79
CA THR A 100 -1.86 0.25 -6.13
C THR A 100 -0.75 0.30 -5.09
N LEU A 101 -0.65 -0.70 -4.23
CA LEU A 101 0.41 -0.74 -3.22
C LEU A 101 1.79 -0.71 -3.88
N LEU A 102 1.97 -1.48 -4.95
CA LEU A 102 3.22 -1.49 -5.71
C LEU A 102 3.54 -0.12 -6.31
N ALA A 103 2.54 0.54 -6.91
CA ALA A 103 2.69 1.87 -7.47
C ALA A 103 3.03 2.92 -6.39
N MET A 104 2.40 2.85 -5.21
CA MET A 104 2.66 3.74 -4.08
C MET A 104 4.10 3.57 -3.56
N VAL A 105 4.55 2.33 -3.38
CA VAL A 105 5.92 2.03 -2.92
C VAL A 105 6.95 2.54 -3.94
N ALA A 106 6.71 2.32 -5.23
CA ALA A 106 7.57 2.83 -6.29
C ALA A 106 7.60 4.37 -6.33
N ALA A 107 6.44 5.02 -6.19
CA ALA A 107 6.32 6.47 -6.18
C ALA A 107 7.04 7.10 -4.97
N LEU A 108 6.90 6.51 -3.78
CA LEU A 108 7.62 6.93 -2.58
C LEU A 108 9.14 6.81 -2.75
N ARG A 109 9.63 5.71 -3.34
CA ARG A 109 11.07 5.53 -3.63
C ARG A 109 11.63 6.56 -4.62
N ASN A 110 10.83 6.96 -5.60
CA ASN A 110 11.23 7.98 -6.57
C ASN A 110 11.03 9.43 -6.06
N THR A 111 10.38 9.61 -4.90
CA THR A 111 10.06 10.94 -4.38
C THR A 111 11.31 11.62 -3.79
N THR A 112 11.53 12.87 -4.19
CA THR A 112 12.61 13.71 -3.66
C THR A 112 12.04 15.03 -3.14
N LEU A 113 12.37 15.35 -1.89
CA LEU A 113 11.89 16.56 -1.21
C LEU A 113 12.94 17.67 -1.25
N PRO A 114 12.54 18.93 -1.37
CA PRO A 114 13.44 20.06 -1.20
C PRO A 114 13.88 20.15 0.27
N GLN A 115 15.10 20.63 0.52
CA GLN A 115 15.57 20.89 1.88
C GLN A 115 14.75 22.04 2.50
N ALA A 116 14.01 21.73 3.56
CA ALA A 116 13.33 22.73 4.39
C ALA A 116 14.16 22.99 5.65
N THR A 117 14.36 24.27 5.95
CA THR A 117 15.03 24.70 7.19
C THR A 117 14.09 25.60 7.96
N TYR A 118 13.93 25.32 9.25
CA TYR A 118 13.21 26.20 10.16
C TYR A 118 14.15 27.29 10.67
N ASN A 119 13.78 28.56 10.49
CA ASN A 119 14.53 29.67 11.05
C ASN A 119 13.84 30.15 12.36
N PRO A 120 14.48 29.94 13.53
CA PRO A 120 13.87 30.26 14.83
C PRO A 120 13.71 31.76 15.09
N GLU A 121 14.47 32.62 14.40
CA GLU A 121 14.37 34.08 14.58
C GLU A 121 13.14 34.66 13.87
N THR A 122 12.74 34.06 12.74
CA THR A 122 11.63 34.55 11.92
C THR A 122 10.37 33.70 12.05
N ASN A 123 10.44 32.56 12.77
CA ASN A 123 9.40 31.52 12.82
C ASN A 123 8.87 31.15 11.42
N ARG A 124 9.76 31.16 10.43
CA ARG A 124 9.43 30.87 9.02
C ARG A 124 10.23 29.68 8.54
N ILE A 125 9.59 28.93 7.65
CA ILE A 125 10.17 27.77 7.00
C ILE A 125 10.66 28.25 5.64
N THR A 126 11.97 28.12 5.42
CA THR A 126 12.59 28.47 4.15
C THR A 126 12.86 27.20 3.38
N CYS A 127 12.22 27.06 2.21
CA CYS A 127 12.53 26.04 1.23
C CYS A 127 13.33 26.65 0.09
N SER A 128 14.58 26.26 -0.04
CA SER A 128 15.45 26.74 -1.11
C SER A 128 15.17 25.97 -2.39
N ARG A 129 14.66 26.66 -3.43
CA ARG A 129 14.45 26.08 -4.77
C ARG A 129 15.75 25.58 -5.41
N ASN A 130 16.87 26.21 -5.06
CA ASN A 130 18.20 25.91 -5.60
C ASN A 130 18.97 24.86 -4.77
N ALA A 131 18.42 24.42 -3.63
CA ALA A 131 19.06 23.37 -2.83
C ALA A 131 18.86 22.00 -3.51
N PRO A 132 19.80 21.07 -3.33
CA PRO A 132 19.63 19.70 -3.82
C PRO A 132 18.38 19.08 -3.18
N ARG A 133 17.59 18.38 -3.99
CA ARG A 133 16.46 17.59 -3.49
C ARG A 133 17.01 16.31 -2.85
N MET A 134 16.58 16.01 -1.64
CA MET A 134 16.98 14.79 -0.94
C MET A 134 15.93 13.71 -1.16
N PRO A 135 16.34 12.46 -1.49
CA PRO A 135 15.41 11.35 -1.51
C PRO A 135 14.85 11.09 -0.10
N LEU A 136 13.66 10.50 -0.04
CA LEU A 136 13.07 10.07 1.22
C LEU A 136 13.96 8.98 1.87
N GLN A 137 14.09 9.04 3.19
CA GLN A 137 14.75 7.99 3.97
C GLN A 137 13.78 6.83 4.14
N LEU A 138 13.78 5.90 3.21
CA LEU A 138 12.91 4.73 3.25
C LEU A 138 13.63 3.55 3.91
N SER A 139 12.85 2.73 4.60
CA SER A 139 13.30 1.43 5.09
C SER A 139 13.61 0.50 3.90
N GLU A 140 14.65 -0.33 4.03
CA GLU A 140 15.02 -1.35 3.03
C GLU A 140 13.87 -2.33 2.72
N SER A 141 12.98 -2.53 3.70
CA SER A 141 11.81 -3.39 3.59
C SER A 141 10.65 -2.72 2.84
N SER A 142 10.48 -3.05 1.57
CA SER A 142 9.26 -2.68 0.83
C SER A 142 8.12 -3.67 1.05
N PRO A 143 6.92 -3.20 1.45
CA PRO A 143 5.75 -4.05 1.52
C PRO A 143 5.32 -4.41 0.10
N ILE A 144 5.12 -5.70 -0.14
CA ILE A 144 4.54 -6.23 -1.37
C ILE A 144 3.33 -7.05 -0.95
N SER A 145 2.18 -6.72 -1.52
CA SER A 145 0.95 -7.48 -1.32
C SER A 145 0.74 -8.45 -2.48
N MET A 146 0.19 -9.60 -2.14
CA MET A 146 -0.19 -10.65 -3.08
C MET A 146 -1.55 -11.20 -2.69
N SER A 147 -2.46 -11.16 -3.65
CA SER A 147 -3.82 -11.63 -3.51
C SER A 147 -3.99 -12.99 -4.18
N PHE A 148 -4.68 -13.88 -3.47
CA PHE A 148 -5.00 -15.24 -3.86
C PHE A 148 -6.51 -15.43 -3.82
N GLY A 149 -7.06 -16.00 -4.88
CA GLY A 149 -8.44 -16.44 -4.93
C GLY A 149 -8.54 -17.94 -4.72
N ILE A 150 -9.52 -18.38 -3.95
CA ILE A 150 -9.80 -19.79 -3.71
C ILE A 150 -11.15 -20.12 -4.32
N PHE A 151 -11.13 -21.09 -5.23
CA PHE A 151 -12.28 -21.56 -5.97
C PHE A 151 -12.57 -23.02 -5.62
N ASP A 152 -13.82 -23.34 -5.31
CA ASP A 152 -14.31 -24.68 -4.98
C ASP A 152 -13.51 -25.34 -3.84
N SER A 153 -13.04 -24.51 -2.89
CA SER A 153 -12.19 -24.91 -1.75
C SER A 153 -10.94 -25.75 -2.10
N LYS A 154 -10.52 -25.76 -3.37
CA LYS A 154 -9.48 -26.67 -3.89
C LYS A 154 -8.48 -25.97 -4.79
N TYR A 155 -8.94 -25.02 -5.60
CA TYR A 155 -8.10 -24.35 -6.59
C TYR A 155 -7.67 -22.99 -6.07
N ILE A 156 -6.36 -22.82 -5.88
CA ILE A 156 -5.74 -21.56 -5.48
C ILE A 156 -5.24 -20.84 -6.74
N LEU A 157 -5.87 -19.72 -7.04
CA LEU A 157 -5.52 -18.78 -8.11
C LEU A 157 -4.72 -17.64 -7.49
N ALA A 158 -3.63 -17.24 -8.14
CA ALA A 158 -2.87 -16.05 -7.74
C ALA A 158 -3.22 -14.92 -8.70
N ASP A 159 -3.41 -13.70 -8.18
CA ASP A 159 -3.70 -12.50 -8.97
C ASP A 159 -5.02 -12.62 -9.77
N PRO A 160 -6.19 -12.75 -9.09
CA PRO A 160 -7.46 -12.95 -9.78
C PRO A 160 -7.86 -11.71 -10.59
N THR A 161 -8.35 -11.97 -11.80
CA THR A 161 -8.86 -10.93 -12.70
C THR A 161 -10.25 -10.44 -12.29
N SER A 162 -10.69 -9.31 -12.86
CA SER A 162 -12.03 -8.75 -12.60
C SER A 162 -13.20 -9.71 -12.92
N PHE A 163 -12.96 -10.69 -13.80
CA PHE A 163 -13.90 -11.75 -14.15
C PHE A 163 -13.88 -12.91 -13.16
N GLU A 164 -12.71 -13.22 -12.61
CA GLU A 164 -12.52 -14.30 -11.64
C GLU A 164 -12.95 -13.88 -10.24
N GLU A 165 -12.70 -12.64 -9.82
CA GLU A 165 -13.08 -12.07 -8.51
C GLU A 165 -14.50 -12.45 -8.03
N PRO A 166 -15.57 -12.29 -8.84
CA PRO A 166 -16.94 -12.65 -8.40
C PRO A 166 -17.22 -14.16 -8.36
N LEU A 167 -16.36 -14.99 -8.95
CA LEU A 167 -16.51 -16.45 -8.97
C LEU A 167 -15.81 -17.13 -7.79
N LEU A 168 -14.96 -16.41 -7.05
CA LEU A 168 -14.20 -16.94 -5.93
C LEU A 168 -15.07 -17.06 -4.67
N ASP A 169 -14.88 -18.16 -3.95
CA ASP A 169 -15.54 -18.37 -2.65
C ASP A 169 -14.83 -17.59 -1.53
N THR A 170 -13.52 -17.43 -1.65
CA THR A 170 -12.70 -16.66 -0.71
C THR A 170 -11.52 -16.02 -1.42
N SER A 171 -11.27 -14.75 -1.08
CA SER A 171 -10.12 -13.98 -1.51
C SER A 171 -9.23 -13.70 -0.30
N LEU A 172 -8.00 -14.18 -0.36
CA LEU A 172 -6.96 -13.96 0.64
C LEU A 172 -5.98 -12.94 0.09
N SER A 173 -5.56 -11.98 0.89
CA SER A 173 -4.52 -11.03 0.49
C SER A 173 -3.48 -10.92 1.60
N ILE A 174 -2.25 -11.24 1.23
CA ILE A 174 -1.09 -11.38 2.11
C ILE A 174 -0.12 -10.27 1.79
N VAL A 175 0.28 -9.51 2.80
CA VAL A 175 1.29 -8.47 2.67
C VAL A 175 2.56 -8.89 3.39
N LEU A 176 3.65 -8.92 2.64
CA LEU A 176 4.98 -9.30 3.12
C LEU A 176 5.90 -8.08 3.06
N ALA A 177 6.77 -7.92 4.06
CA ALA A 177 7.86 -6.95 4.02
C ALA A 177 9.18 -7.52 4.55
N GLY A 178 10.26 -6.85 4.15
CA GLY A 178 11.63 -7.20 4.54
C GLY A 178 12.22 -8.29 3.66
N ALA A 179 13.55 -8.37 3.64
CA ALA A 179 14.29 -9.38 2.89
C ALA A 179 13.93 -10.81 3.31
N ASP A 180 13.52 -10.99 4.57
CA ASP A 180 13.19 -12.28 5.18
C ASP A 180 11.73 -12.73 4.97
N GLY A 181 10.90 -11.92 4.30
CA GLY A 181 9.50 -12.27 4.02
C GLY A 181 8.61 -12.25 5.27
N ARG A 182 8.81 -11.27 6.15
CA ARG A 182 7.97 -11.10 7.34
C ARG A 182 6.54 -10.73 6.91
N VAL A 183 5.57 -11.46 7.43
CA VAL A 183 4.16 -11.14 7.23
C VAL A 183 3.79 -9.91 8.05
N ILE A 184 3.24 -8.89 7.39
CA ILE A 184 2.70 -7.70 8.06
C ILE A 184 1.21 -7.86 8.29
N ASN A 185 0.49 -8.22 7.23
CA ASN A 185 -0.97 -8.24 7.24
C ASN A 185 -1.48 -9.44 6.41
N ILE A 186 -2.48 -10.12 6.95
CA ILE A 186 -3.27 -11.12 6.23
C ILE A 186 -4.72 -10.68 6.35
N SER A 187 -5.35 -10.43 5.21
CA SER A 187 -6.77 -10.10 5.15
C SER A 187 -7.49 -11.14 4.31
N GLN A 188 -8.60 -11.63 4.84
CA GLN A 188 -9.42 -12.62 4.18
C GLN A 188 -10.82 -12.04 3.95
N PHE A 189 -11.32 -12.21 2.73
CA PHE A 189 -12.64 -11.79 2.30
C PHE A 189 -13.40 -13.02 1.81
N GLY A 190 -14.51 -13.36 2.45
CA GLY A 190 -15.30 -14.55 2.13
C GLY A 190 -15.46 -15.51 3.31
N SER A 191 -16.45 -16.39 3.20
CA SER A 191 -16.95 -17.21 4.31
C SER A 191 -16.25 -18.56 4.44
N ALA A 192 -15.43 -18.99 3.49
CA ALA A 192 -15.02 -20.40 3.40
C ALA A 192 -13.88 -20.81 4.35
N PHE A 193 -13.39 -19.92 5.24
CA PHE A 193 -12.10 -20.11 5.92
C PHE A 193 -12.08 -19.96 7.45
N VAL A 194 -13.24 -19.78 8.10
CA VAL A 194 -13.28 -19.78 9.59
C VAL A 194 -14.41 -20.67 10.09
N SER A 195 -14.27 -21.98 9.91
CA SER A 195 -14.85 -22.95 10.84
C SER A 195 -13.70 -23.56 11.62
N SER A 196 -13.32 -22.91 12.71
CA SER A 196 -12.35 -23.39 13.69
C SER A 196 -12.89 -24.52 14.57
N GLU A 197 -14.00 -25.16 14.20
CA GLU A 197 -14.60 -26.21 15.01
C GLU A 197 -15.01 -27.38 14.12
N ASP A 198 -14.27 -28.47 14.32
CA ASP A 198 -14.67 -29.85 14.13
C ASP A 198 -14.98 -30.32 12.70
N SER A 199 -13.95 -30.53 11.87
CA SER A 199 -13.56 -31.86 11.33
C SER A 199 -12.59 -31.78 10.12
N ASP A 200 -11.52 -32.59 10.18
CA ASP A 200 -10.54 -32.96 9.13
C ASP A 200 -9.42 -31.94 8.76
N ASP A 201 -8.33 -32.00 9.53
CA ASP A 201 -7.49 -30.85 9.89
C ASP A 201 -6.09 -30.84 9.21
N GLY A 202 -6.00 -31.24 7.93
CA GLY A 202 -4.75 -31.25 7.14
C GLY A 202 -4.74 -30.23 5.99
N VAL A 203 -5.78 -30.23 5.17
CA VAL A 203 -5.82 -29.49 3.89
C VAL A 203 -5.91 -27.97 4.07
N GLN A 204 -6.56 -27.50 5.15
CA GLN A 204 -6.78 -26.07 5.40
C GLN A 204 -5.50 -25.33 5.84
N ARG A 205 -4.66 -25.96 6.68
CA ARG A 205 -3.35 -25.41 7.05
C ARG A 205 -2.39 -25.44 5.87
N ASP A 206 -2.55 -26.41 4.97
CA ASP A 206 -1.71 -26.53 3.78
C ASP A 206 -2.02 -25.43 2.75
N ALA A 207 -3.28 -25.05 2.54
CA ALA A 207 -3.64 -23.99 1.59
C ALA A 207 -3.05 -22.62 1.98
N LEU A 208 -3.12 -22.22 3.26
CA LEU A 208 -2.55 -20.95 3.71
C LEU A 208 -1.02 -20.97 3.69
N LYS A 209 -0.40 -22.09 4.07
CA LYS A 209 1.06 -22.28 3.96
C LYS A 209 1.51 -22.23 2.50
N GLU A 210 0.79 -22.88 1.60
CA GLU A 210 1.05 -22.86 0.17
C GLU A 210 0.93 -21.44 -0.39
N CYS A 211 -0.11 -20.68 0.00
CA CYS A 211 -0.24 -19.27 -0.37
C CYS A 211 0.96 -18.44 0.14
N LEU A 212 1.41 -18.69 1.38
CA LEU A 212 2.57 -18.00 1.95
C LEU A 212 3.86 -18.33 1.22
N GLU A 213 4.09 -19.60 0.86
CA GLU A 213 5.26 -20.03 0.10
C GLU A 213 5.28 -19.43 -1.30
N ARG A 214 4.13 -19.49 -2.01
CA ARG A 214 3.96 -18.85 -3.32
C ARG A 214 4.16 -17.34 -3.24
N ALA A 215 3.64 -16.71 -2.19
CA ALA A 215 3.82 -15.28 -1.95
C ALA A 215 5.31 -14.94 -1.76
N ASN A 216 6.02 -15.70 -0.94
CA ASN A 216 7.46 -15.48 -0.72
C ASN A 216 8.28 -15.66 -2.00
N SER A 217 7.96 -16.67 -2.82
CA SER A 217 8.67 -16.91 -4.08
C SER A 217 8.44 -15.75 -5.06
N ARG A 218 7.19 -15.34 -5.28
CA ARG A 218 6.85 -14.25 -6.21
C ARG A 218 7.34 -12.88 -5.71
N ARG A 219 7.41 -12.68 -4.40
CA ARG A 219 8.03 -11.49 -3.79
C ARG A 219 9.47 -11.30 -4.27
N ASN A 220 10.27 -12.36 -4.21
CA ASN A 220 11.69 -12.29 -4.58
C ASN A 220 11.87 -11.90 -6.05
N GLU A 221 11.01 -12.41 -6.93
CA GLU A 221 11.00 -12.05 -8.35
C GLU A 221 10.63 -10.58 -8.57
N LEU A 222 9.58 -10.09 -7.89
CA LEU A 222 9.14 -8.69 -8.01
C LEU A 222 10.17 -7.71 -7.45
N VAL A 223 10.79 -8.03 -6.31
CA VAL A 223 11.87 -7.23 -5.72
C VAL A 223 13.05 -7.14 -6.69
N ALA A 224 13.42 -8.24 -7.35
CA ALA A 224 14.48 -8.24 -8.34
C ALA A 224 14.12 -7.36 -9.55
N GLN A 225 12.88 -7.38 -10.03
CA GLN A 225 12.46 -6.59 -11.20
C GLN A 225 12.34 -5.08 -10.91
N LEU A 226 11.95 -4.70 -9.70
CA LEU A 226 11.64 -3.29 -9.36
C LEU A 226 12.85 -2.50 -8.86
N PHE A 227 13.87 -3.18 -8.33
CA PHE A 227 15.01 -2.56 -7.65
C PHE A 227 16.38 -2.91 -8.27
N THR A 228 16.39 -3.42 -9.50
CA THR A 228 17.59 -3.49 -10.36
C THR A 228 17.63 -2.28 -11.29
#